data_AF-A0A941I8D3-F1
#
_entry.id   AF-A0A941I8D3-F1
#
_cell.length_a   1.000
_cell.length_b   1.000
_cell.length_c   1.000
_cell.angle_alpha   90.00
_cell.angle_beta   90.00
_cell.angle_gamma   90.00
#
_symmetry.space_group_name_H-M   'P 1'
#
loop_
_entity.id
_entity.type
_entity.pdbx_description
1 polymer ?
#
loop_
_entity_poly.entity_id
_entity_poly.type
_entity_poly.pdbx_seq_one_letter_code
_entity_poly.pdbx_strand_id
1 'polypeptide(L)'
;NKLAELQPKYFSVTFGAGGTTQQGTLDTVVDIRREGFEAAPHLSCVGGTRDSIRQILQQYQAHDIRRLVALRGDLPSGYGMGGEFRYANELVEFIRA
;
A
#
# COMPACT_ATOMS: atom_id res chain seq x y z
N ASN A 1 11.72 -6.56 -18.04
CA ASN A 1 11.94 -5.84 -16.76
C ASN A 1 13.39 -6.04 -16.32
N LYS A 2 14.32 -5.10 -16.60
CA LYS A 2 15.80 -5.32 -16.44
C LYS A 2 16.19 -5.72 -15.01
N LEU A 3 15.48 -5.19 -14.00
CA LEU A 3 15.74 -5.51 -12.59
C LEU A 3 15.29 -6.94 -12.22
N ALA A 4 14.37 -7.54 -12.98
CA ALA A 4 13.94 -8.92 -12.75
C ALA A 4 15.03 -9.95 -13.04
N GLU A 5 16.05 -9.59 -13.84
CA GLU A 5 17.22 -10.43 -14.11
C GLU A 5 18.04 -10.69 -12.83
N LEU A 6 17.92 -9.81 -11.82
CA LEU A 6 18.55 -9.96 -10.51
C LEU A 6 17.79 -10.89 -9.57
N GLN A 7 16.70 -11.51 -10.02
CA GLN A 7 15.85 -12.42 -9.26
C GLN A 7 15.44 -11.86 -7.87
N PRO A 8 14.86 -10.64 -7.81
CA PRO A 8 14.43 -10.08 -6.55
C PRO A 8 13.33 -10.94 -5.92
N LYS A 9 13.34 -11.04 -4.59
CA LYS A 9 12.29 -11.77 -3.86
C LYS A 9 10.90 -11.15 -4.10
N TYR A 10 10.83 -9.83 -4.19
CA TYR A 10 9.63 -9.06 -4.52
C TYR A 10 10.02 -7.63 -4.92
N PHE A 11 9.08 -6.91 -5.51
CA PHE A 11 9.18 -5.47 -5.77
C PHE A 11 8.27 -4.71 -4.80
N SER A 12 8.76 -3.64 -4.18
CA SER A 12 7.92 -2.72 -3.41
C SER A 12 7.55 -1.50 -4.24
N VAL A 13 6.31 -1.04 -4.15
CA VAL A 13 5.83 0.16 -4.83
C VAL A 13 5.41 1.18 -3.79
N THR A 14 5.97 2.39 -3.88
CA THR A 14 5.67 3.47 -2.95
C THR A 14 4.24 3.97 -3.10
N PHE A 15 3.76 4.60 -2.04
CA PHE A 15 2.44 5.20 -1.96
C PHE A 15 2.62 6.69 -1.66
N GLY A 16 2.06 7.54 -2.51
CA GLY A 16 2.17 8.98 -2.39
C GLY A 16 1.58 9.48 -1.09
N ALA A 17 2.18 10.54 -0.53
CA ALA A 17 1.72 11.16 0.70
C ALA A 17 0.23 11.54 0.59
N GLY A 18 -0.52 11.27 1.65
CA GLY A 18 -1.96 11.57 1.74
C GLY A 18 -2.86 10.83 0.73
N GLY A 19 -2.40 9.75 0.09
CA GLY A 19 -3.24 8.96 -0.82
C GLY A 19 -3.29 9.45 -2.26
N THR A 20 -2.51 10.48 -2.61
CA THR A 20 -2.52 11.15 -3.92
C THR A 20 -2.23 10.23 -5.10
N THR A 21 -1.50 9.13 -4.91
CA THR A 21 -1.12 8.20 -5.99
C THR A 21 -1.66 6.78 -5.79
N GLN A 22 -2.75 6.61 -5.03
CA GLN A 22 -3.29 5.28 -4.71
C GLN A 22 -3.54 4.43 -5.96
N GLN A 23 -4.16 5.01 -7.00
CA GLN A 23 -4.44 4.30 -8.24
C GLN A 23 -3.15 3.89 -8.96
N GLY A 24 -2.17 4.79 -9.07
CA GLY A 24 -0.89 4.48 -9.71
C GLY A 24 -0.12 3.39 -8.96
N THR A 25 -0.18 3.37 -7.62
CA THR A 25 0.39 2.29 -6.82
C THR A 25 -0.29 0.96 -7.14
N LEU A 26 -1.63 0.92 -7.19
CA LEU A 26 -2.40 -0.29 -7.53
C LEU A 26 -2.07 -0.80 -8.93
N ASP A 27 -2.15 0.06 -9.95
CA ASP A 27 -1.89 -0.32 -11.34
C ASP A 27 -0.48 -0.93 -11.48
N THR A 28 0.51 -0.31 -10.85
CA THR A 28 1.90 -0.78 -10.88
C THR A 28 2.05 -2.17 -10.23
N VAL A 29 1.45 -2.41 -9.06
CA VAL A 29 1.56 -3.73 -8.40
C VAL A 29 0.78 -4.81 -9.15
N VAL A 30 -0.32 -4.46 -9.80
CA VAL A 30 -1.08 -5.36 -10.68
C VAL A 30 -0.24 -5.75 -11.89
N ASP A 31 0.43 -4.80 -12.52
CA ASP A 31 1.28 -5.09 -13.68
C ASP A 31 2.50 -5.94 -13.31
N ILE A 32 3.17 -5.64 -12.19
CA ILE A 32 4.25 -6.50 -11.65
C ILE A 32 3.74 -7.92 -11.39
N ARG A 33 2.53 -8.06 -10.84
CA ARG A 33 1.92 -9.37 -10.58
C ARG A 33 1.58 -10.11 -11.87
N ARG A 34 1.06 -9.41 -12.89
CA ARG A 34 0.79 -9.96 -14.22
C ARG A 34 2.05 -10.44 -14.93
N GLU A 35 3.19 -9.77 -14.70
CA GLU A 35 4.50 -10.21 -15.17
C GLU A 35 5.03 -11.46 -14.43
N GLY A 36 4.35 -11.94 -13.39
CA GLY A 36 4.68 -13.15 -12.65
C GLY A 36 5.52 -12.92 -11.39
N PHE A 37 5.77 -11.68 -11.00
CA PHE A 37 6.58 -11.35 -9.82
C PHE A 37 5.74 -11.09 -8.57
N GLU A 38 6.35 -11.21 -7.39
CA GLU A 38 5.74 -10.74 -6.14
C GLU A 38 5.82 -9.20 -6.06
N ALA A 39 4.71 -8.57 -5.69
CA ALA A 39 4.63 -7.13 -5.47
C ALA A 39 4.16 -6.81 -4.05
N ALA A 40 4.65 -5.71 -3.49
CA ALA A 40 4.29 -5.18 -2.17
C ALA A 40 3.96 -3.69 -2.25
N PRO A 41 2.68 -3.30 -2.33
CA PRO A 41 2.33 -1.89 -2.23
C PRO A 41 2.59 -1.39 -0.81
N HIS A 42 3.04 -0.14 -0.73
CA HIS A 42 3.03 0.62 0.52
C HIS A 42 1.59 1.06 0.82
N LEU A 43 1.24 1.08 2.11
CA LEU A 43 -0.07 1.51 2.59
C LEU A 43 0.12 2.42 3.81
N SER A 44 -0.50 3.59 3.78
CA SER A 44 -0.32 4.65 4.79
C SER A 44 -1.57 4.85 5.65
N CYS A 45 -1.36 5.22 6.92
CA CYS A 45 -2.43 5.60 7.86
C CYS A 45 -3.02 6.99 7.55
N VAL A 46 -2.20 7.91 7.02
CA VAL A 46 -2.61 9.31 6.76
C VAL A 46 -3.67 9.38 5.65
N GLY A 47 -4.80 10.04 5.95
CA GLY A 47 -5.86 10.34 4.98
C GLY A 47 -6.84 9.20 4.69
N GLY A 48 -6.65 8.02 5.28
CA GLY A 48 -7.54 6.87 5.10
C GLY A 48 -8.56 6.69 6.25
N THR A 49 -9.78 6.32 5.91
CA THR A 49 -10.76 5.75 6.85
C THR A 49 -10.63 4.23 6.89
N ARG A 50 -11.14 3.55 7.92
CA ARG A 50 -11.19 2.07 7.95
C ARG A 50 -11.87 1.49 6.71
N ASP A 51 -12.92 2.14 6.22
CA ASP A 51 -13.64 1.68 5.02
C ASP A 51 -12.80 1.85 3.75
N SER A 52 -12.11 2.98 3.58
CA SER A 52 -11.23 3.17 2.42
C SER A 52 -10.07 2.17 2.43
N ILE A 53 -9.48 1.93 3.61
CA ILE A 53 -8.42 0.92 3.75
C ILE A 53 -8.96 -0.49 3.44
N ARG A 54 -10.16 -0.84 3.92
CA ARG A 54 -10.78 -2.13 3.60
C ARG A 54 -11.01 -2.32 2.10
N GLN A 55 -11.49 -1.29 1.41
CA GLN A 55 -11.67 -1.32 -0.05
C GLN A 55 -10.33 -1.53 -0.78
N ILE A 56 -9.26 -0.86 -0.35
CA ILE A 56 -7.91 -1.05 -0.90
C ILE A 56 -7.43 -2.49 -0.69
N LEU A 57 -7.58 -3.03 0.52
CA LEU A 57 -7.19 -4.41 0.82
C LEU A 57 -7.94 -5.43 -0.03
N GLN A 58 -9.24 -5.22 -0.26
CA GLN A 58 -10.05 -6.05 -1.15
C GLN A 58 -9.56 -6.01 -2.60
N GLN A 59 -9.18 -4.83 -3.10
CA GLN A 59 -8.59 -4.71 -4.44
C GLN A 59 -7.27 -5.47 -4.55
N TYR A 60 -6.38 -5.34 -3.56
CA TYR A 60 -5.13 -6.10 -3.54
C TYR A 60 -5.37 -7.61 -3.50
N GLN A 61 -6.29 -8.08 -2.67
CA GLN A 61 -6.66 -9.49 -2.61
C GLN A 61 -7.25 -10.01 -3.94
N ALA A 62 -8.10 -9.23 -4.60
CA ALA A 62 -8.68 -9.58 -5.90
C ALA A 62 -7.63 -9.73 -7.00
N HIS A 63 -6.48 -9.07 -6.85
CA HIS A 63 -5.33 -9.16 -7.76
C HIS A 63 -4.22 -10.10 -7.27
N ASP A 64 -4.50 -10.96 -6.27
CA ASP A 64 -3.54 -11.93 -5.71
C ASP A 64 -2.26 -11.28 -5.15
N ILE A 65 -2.39 -10.08 -4.60
CA ILE A 65 -1.32 -9.37 -3.88
C ILE A 65 -1.41 -9.74 -2.41
N ARG A 66 -0.43 -10.50 -1.93
CA ARG A 66 -0.43 -11.11 -0.57
C ARG A 66 0.58 -10.48 0.38
N ARG A 67 1.30 -9.45 -0.06
CA ARG A 67 2.37 -8.77 0.68
C ARG A 67 2.06 -7.29 0.74
N LEU A 68 2.24 -6.67 1.91
CA LEU A 68 1.98 -5.25 2.14
C LEU A 68 3.11 -4.65 2.97
N VAL A 69 3.41 -3.37 2.74
CA VAL A 69 4.26 -2.56 3.62
C VAL A 69 3.37 -1.54 4.31
N ALA A 70 2.98 -1.82 5.56
CA ALA A 70 2.15 -0.92 6.36
C ALA A 70 3.01 0.17 7.02
N LEU A 71 2.65 1.43 6.79
CA LEU A 71 3.38 2.61 7.25
C LEU A 71 2.42 3.57 7.95
N ARG A 72 2.95 4.40 8.84
CA ARG A 72 2.20 5.57 9.33
C ARG A 72 1.95 6.54 8.19
N GLY A 73 2.98 6.79 7.38
CA GLY A 73 2.99 7.82 6.33
C GLY A 73 3.58 9.14 6.82
N ASP A 74 3.80 10.01 5.84
CA ASP A 74 4.29 11.38 6.05
C ASP A 74 3.12 12.32 6.31
N LEU A 75 3.30 13.21 7.29
CA LEU A 75 2.33 14.25 7.61
C LEU A 75 2.47 15.38 6.58
N PRO A 76 1.43 15.72 5.80
CA PRO A 76 1.48 16.89 4.93
C PRO A 76 1.66 18.14 5.80
N SER A 77 2.51 19.07 5.36
CA SER A 77 2.68 20.35 6.05
C SER A 77 1.32 21.07 6.15
N GLY A 78 0.83 21.28 7.37
CA GLY A 78 -0.43 21.98 7.64
C GLY A 78 -1.66 21.09 7.77
N TYR A 79 -1.56 19.78 7.57
CA TYR A 79 -2.64 18.85 7.93
C TYR A 79 -2.51 18.45 9.41
N GLY A 80 -3.57 18.65 10.18
CA GLY A 80 -3.73 18.02 11.50
C GLY A 80 -3.69 16.49 11.38
N MET A 81 -3.62 15.78 12.51
CA MET A 81 -3.67 14.31 12.60
C MET A 81 -5.02 13.76 12.07
N GLY A 82 -5.26 13.86 10.77
CA GLY A 82 -6.48 13.46 10.07
C GLY A 82 -6.34 12.03 9.56
N GLY A 83 -6.91 11.09 10.30
CA GLY A 83 -6.96 9.68 9.96
C GLY A 83 -7.50 8.86 11.14
N GLU A 84 -8.15 7.73 10.86
CA GLU A 84 -8.60 6.80 11.90
C GLU A 84 -7.46 5.97 12.51
N PHE A 85 -6.28 6.03 11.89
CA PHE A 85 -5.05 5.37 12.32
C PHE A 85 -3.99 6.41 12.64
N ARG A 86 -3.50 6.42 13.88
CA ARG A 86 -2.44 7.32 14.39
C ARG A 86 -1.06 6.73 14.20
N TYR A 87 -0.96 5.40 14.27
CA TYR A 87 0.30 4.66 14.24
C TYR A 87 0.22 3.47 13.29
N ALA A 88 1.39 3.05 12.76
CA ALA A 88 1.47 1.92 11.85
C ALA A 88 0.98 0.60 12.49
N ASN A 89 1.14 0.42 13.81
CA ASN A 89 0.66 -0.79 14.49
C ASN A 89 -0.86 -0.92 14.45
N GLU A 90 -1.61 0.19 14.55
CA GLU A 90 -3.08 0.17 14.49
C GLU A 90 -3.57 -0.30 13.10
N LEU A 91 -2.86 0.12 12.04
CA LEU A 91 -3.11 -0.36 10.68
C LEU A 91 -2.79 -1.85 10.55
N VAL A 92 -1.69 -2.32 11.14
CA VAL A 92 -1.32 -3.74 11.14
C VAL A 92 -2.35 -4.57 11.89
N GLU A 93 -2.81 -4.12 13.07
CA GLU A 93 -3.86 -4.76 13.85
C GLU A 93 -5.16 -4.84 13.05
N PHE A 94 -5.55 -3.76 12.37
CA PHE A 94 -6.74 -3.73 11.51
C PHE A 94 -6.64 -4.68 10.30
N ILE A 95 -5.48 -4.77 9.66
CA ILE A 95 -5.27 -5.68 8.52
C ILE A 95 -5.32 -7.15 8.95
N ARG A 96 -4.93 -7.45 10.19
CA ARG A 96 -4.83 -8.82 10.73
C ARG A 96 -6.10 -9.32 11.44
N ALA A 97 -7.04 -8.43 11.75
CA ALA A 97 -8.31 -8.75 12.38
C ALA A 97 -9.25 -9.48 11.40
#